data_AF-A0A937UES7-F1
#
_entry.id   AF-A0A937UES7-F1
#
_cell.length_a   1.000
_cell.length_b   1.000
_cell.length_c   1.000
_cell.angle_alpha   90.00
_cell.angle_beta   90.00
_cell.angle_gamma   90.00
#
_symmetry.space_group_name_H-M   'P 1'
#
loop_
_entity.id
_entity.type
_entity.pdbx_description
1 polymer ?
#
loop_
_entity_poly.entity_id
_entity_poly.type
_entity_poly.pdbx_seq_one_letter_code
_entity_poly.pdbx_strand_id
1 'polypeptide(L)'
;MFTGKIIEVPNVPKGKERGCRTELVAQVDNADRLLANWGGGVLGADAKDYYASLHRVAYYGDHTQSIRHLGHLMGLKVVQEG
;
A
#
# COMPACT_ATOMS: atom_id res chain seq x y z
N MET A 1 -2.85 5.79 -2.78
CA MET A 1 -3.57 4.52 -3.00
C MET A 1 -2.95 3.78 -4.17
N PHE A 2 -3.09 2.46 -4.17
CA PHE A 2 -2.75 1.60 -5.30
C PHE A 2 -3.74 0.43 -5.33
N THR A 3 -3.85 -0.22 -6.49
CA THR A 3 -4.56 -1.48 -6.66
C THR A 3 -3.56 -2.60 -6.91
N GLY A 4 -3.96 -3.82 -6.60
CA GLY A 4 -3.16 -4.99 -6.89
C GLY A 4 -3.99 -6.25 -6.80
N LYS A 5 -3.46 -7.33 -7.33
CA LYS A 5 -4.04 -8.66 -7.21
C LYS A 5 -3.38 -9.37 -6.04
N ILE A 6 -4.16 -9.81 -5.06
CA ILE A 6 -3.64 -10.68 -4.00
C ILE A 6 -3.20 -11.99 -4.66
N ILE A 7 -1.95 -12.38 -4.40
CA ILE A 7 -1.35 -13.62 -4.90
C ILE A 7 -0.90 -14.50 -3.74
N GLU A 8 -0.57 -15.75 -4.06
CA GLU A 8 0.01 -16.67 -3.08
C GLU A 8 1.32 -16.12 -2.52
N VAL A 9 1.53 -16.30 -1.22
CA VAL A 9 2.75 -15.85 -0.57
C VAL A 9 3.92 -16.75 -1.01
N PRO A 10 5.08 -16.21 -1.43
CA PRO A 10 6.21 -17.01 -1.88
C PRO A 10 6.68 -18.05 -0.86
N ASN A 11 7.22 -19.15 -1.39
CA ASN A 11 7.88 -20.17 -0.58
C ASN A 11 9.08 -19.59 0.16
N VAL A 12 9.23 -19.97 1.43
CA VAL A 12 10.36 -19.56 2.26
C VAL A 12 11.58 -20.38 1.86
N PRO A 13 12.72 -19.76 1.48
CA PRO A 13 13.92 -20.49 1.12
C PRO A 13 14.42 -21.38 2.25
N LYS A 14 15.06 -22.50 1.92
CA LYS A 14 15.64 -23.41 2.91
C LYS A 14 16.63 -22.66 3.83
N GLY A 15 16.50 -22.86 5.14
CA GLY A 15 17.34 -22.20 6.15
C GLY A 15 16.98 -20.73 6.41
N LYS A 16 15.83 -20.26 5.92
CA LYS A 16 15.24 -18.98 6.27
C LYS A 16 13.97 -19.20 7.08
N GLU A 17 13.64 -18.22 7.92
CA GLU A 17 12.43 -18.23 8.72
C GLU A 17 11.42 -17.24 8.13
N ARG A 18 10.14 -17.61 8.23
CA ARG A 18 9.04 -16.67 7.98
C ARG A 18 8.80 -15.85 9.25
N GLY A 19 8.33 -14.62 9.08
CA GLY A 19 7.81 -13.89 10.23
C GLY A 19 6.64 -14.65 10.86
N CYS A 20 6.50 -14.62 12.19
CA CYS A 20 5.40 -15.22 12.93
C CYS A 20 4.07 -14.44 12.81
N ARG A 21 3.76 -13.97 11.61
CA ARG A 21 2.62 -13.09 11.31
C ARG A 21 1.91 -13.51 10.05
N THR A 22 0.63 -13.17 9.95
CA THR A 22 -0.11 -13.30 8.68
C THR A 22 0.50 -12.37 7.65
N GLU A 23 0.77 -12.90 6.46
CA GLU A 23 1.39 -12.17 5.37
C GLU A 23 0.40 -12.03 4.21
N LEU A 24 0.41 -10.86 3.58
CA LEU A 24 -0.35 -10.57 2.37
C LEU A 24 0.63 -10.13 1.30
N VAL A 25 0.51 -10.74 0.11
CA VAL A 25 1.31 -10.37 -1.06
C VAL A 25 0.37 -9.93 -2.16
N ALA A 26 0.66 -8.76 -2.73
CA ALA A 26 -0.07 -8.23 -3.86
C ALA A 26 0.88 -8.06 -5.05
N GLN A 27 0.49 -8.61 -6.20
CA GLN A 27 1.06 -8.22 -7.48
C GLN A 27 0.53 -6.83 -7.85
N VAL A 28 1.45 -5.92 -8.17
CA VAL A 28 1.17 -4.54 -8.59
C VAL A 28 1.83 -4.26 -9.93
N ASP A 29 1.37 -3.23 -10.63
CA ASP A 29 1.85 -2.91 -11.99
C ASP A 29 3.34 -2.57 -12.04
N ASN A 30 3.84 -1.81 -11.06
CA ASN A 30 5.25 -1.47 -10.93
C ASN A 30 5.63 -1.29 -9.45
N ALA A 31 6.30 -2.30 -8.89
CA ALA A 31 6.66 -2.33 -7.47
C ALA A 31 7.67 -1.25 -7.09
N ASP A 32 8.66 -0.97 -7.95
CA ASP A 32 9.69 0.04 -7.68
C ASP A 32 9.08 1.46 -7.65
N ARG A 33 8.17 1.74 -8.58
CA ARG A 33 7.43 3.00 -8.62
C ARG A 33 6.54 3.16 -7.39
N LEU A 34 5.83 2.10 -6.99
CA LEU A 34 5.01 2.12 -5.78
C LEU A 34 5.85 2.39 -4.53
N LEU A 35 7.02 1.76 -4.42
CA LEU A 35 7.95 1.97 -3.31
C LEU A 35 8.48 3.41 -3.29
N ALA A 36 8.89 3.95 -4.44
CA ALA A 36 9.42 5.31 -4.54
C ALA A 36 8.38 6.38 -4.18
N ASN A 37 7.11 6.15 -4.47
CA ASN A 37 6.01 7.07 -4.15
C ASN A 37 5.28 6.69 -2.84
N TRP A 38 5.84 5.80 -2.04
CA TRP A 38 5.17 5.31 -0.83
C TRP A 38 4.94 6.47 0.15
N GLY A 39 3.67 6.70 0.51
CA GLY A 39 3.27 7.87 1.29
C GLY A 39 2.83 9.06 0.43
N GLY A 40 2.71 8.89 -0.89
CA GLY A 40 2.14 9.87 -1.82
C GLY A 40 2.91 11.19 -1.93
N GLY A 41 4.17 11.23 -1.48
CA GLY A 41 5.00 12.44 -1.45
C GLY A 41 4.53 13.51 -0.46
N VAL A 42 3.67 13.15 0.50
CA VAL A 42 3.11 14.09 1.50
C VAL A 42 3.59 13.80 2.92
N LEU A 43 4.41 12.76 3.10
CA LEU A 43 5.05 12.46 4.37
C LEU A 43 6.30 13.32 4.53
N GLY A 44 6.42 14.01 5.65
CA GLY A 44 7.58 14.83 6.00
C GLY A 44 8.79 14.00 6.45
N ALA A 45 9.79 14.68 7.01
CA ALA A 45 11.07 14.09 7.39
C ALA A 45 11.12 13.58 8.84
N ASP A 46 10.07 13.82 9.63
CA ASP A 46 10.08 13.50 11.06
C ASP A 46 9.66 12.05 11.33
N ALA A 47 10.10 11.51 12.47
CA ALA A 47 9.75 10.15 12.90
C ALA A 47 8.22 9.90 12.94
N LYS A 48 7.43 10.95 13.17
CA LYS A 48 5.95 10.89 13.14
C LYS A 48 5.41 10.61 11.74
N ASP A 49 6.03 11.19 10.71
CA ASP A 49 5.65 11.00 9.31
C ASP A 49 6.04 9.60 8.82
N TYR A 50 7.15 9.06 9.33
CA TYR A 50 7.53 7.67 9.10
C TYR A 50 6.48 6.69 9.62
N TYR A 51 5.93 6.87 10.83
CA TYR A 51 4.88 5.97 11.34
C TYR A 51 3.60 6.01 10.50
N ALA A 52 3.26 7.16 9.92
CA ALA A 52 2.16 7.27 8.98
C ALA A 52 2.42 6.47 7.68
N SER A 53 3.69 6.33 7.26
CA SER A 53 4.07 5.48 6.12
C SER A 53 3.86 3.99 6.37
N LEU A 54 3.89 3.54 7.63
CA LEU A 54 3.85 2.12 7.98
C LEU A 54 2.45 1.52 7.98
N HIS A 55 1.41 2.36 8.06
CA HIS A 55 0.03 1.91 8.21
C HIS A 55 -0.72 2.05 6.90
N ARG A 56 -1.42 0.97 6.51
CA ARG A 56 -2.34 0.98 5.37
C ARG A 56 -3.60 0.22 5.70
N VAL A 57 -4.67 0.62 5.03
CA VAL A 57 -5.94 -0.11 5.04
C VAL A 57 -6.05 -0.85 3.72
N ALA A 58 -6.12 -2.19 3.80
CA ALA A 58 -6.33 -3.04 2.64
C ALA A 58 -7.80 -3.44 2.56
N TYR A 59 -8.38 -3.37 1.35
CA TYR A 59 -9.75 -3.78 1.07
C TYR A 59 -9.73 -4.91 0.04
N TYR A 60 -10.66 -5.86 0.18
CA TYR A 60 -10.93 -6.83 -0.88
C TYR A 60 -11.75 -6.17 -1.98
N GLY A 61 -11.30 -6.31 -3.23
CA GLY A 61 -11.95 -5.71 -4.41
C GLY A 61 -11.36 -4.36 -4.81
N ASP A 62 -11.72 -3.88 -6.01
CA ASP A 62 -11.33 -2.56 -6.48
C ASP A 62 -12.37 -1.51 -6.05
N HIS A 63 -11.97 -0.69 -5.08
CA HIS A 63 -12.78 0.42 -4.55
C HIS A 63 -12.25 1.80 -4.95
N THR A 64 -11.37 1.89 -5.94
CA THR A 64 -10.71 3.15 -6.34
C THR A 64 -11.71 4.25 -6.68
N GLN A 65 -12.78 3.92 -7.42
CA GLN A 65 -13.83 4.89 -7.76
C GLN A 65 -14.56 5.40 -6.51
N SER A 66 -14.89 4.51 -5.57
CA SER A 66 -15.54 4.89 -4.31
C SER A 66 -14.66 5.82 -3.47
N ILE A 67 -13.35 5.53 -3.40
CA ILE A 67 -12.38 6.39 -2.72
C ILE A 67 -12.28 7.77 -3.38
N ARG A 68 -12.29 7.84 -4.72
CA ARG A 68 -12.28 9.12 -5.46
C ARG A 68 -13.53 9.95 -5.19
N HIS A 69 -14.70 9.32 -5.20
CA HIS A 69 -15.97 10.01 -4.86
C HIS A 69 -15.97 10.52 -3.41
N LEU A 70 -15.52 9.69 -2.46
CA LEU A 70 -15.40 10.11 -1.06
C LEU A 70 -14.41 11.28 -0.90
N GLY A 71 -13.25 11.21 -1.56
CA GLY A 71 -12.28 12.29 -1.55
C GLY A 71 -12.87 13.60 -2.08
N HIS A 72 -13.62 13.55 -3.18
CA HIS A 72 -14.33 14.71 -3.71
C HIS A 72 -15.33 15.29 -2.70
N LEU A 73 -16.16 14.44 -2.09
CA LEU A 73 -17.16 14.84 -1.09
C LEU A 73 -16.51 15.51 0.14
N MET A 74 -15.36 15.00 0.57
CA MET A 74 -14.65 15.49 1.77
C MET A 74 -13.68 16.64 1.48
N GLY A 75 -13.51 17.06 0.22
CA GLY A 75 -12.49 18.04 -0.16
C GLY A 75 -11.05 17.52 0.00
N LEU A 76 -10.84 16.20 -0.05
CA LEU A 76 -9.52 15.57 0.07
C LEU A 76 -8.93 15.25 -1.31
N LYS A 77 -7.62 15.48 -1.46
CA LYS A 77 -6.88 15.06 -2.65
C LYS A 77 -6.55 13.57 -2.57
N VAL A 78 -7.06 12.79 -3.51
CA VAL A 78 -6.69 11.37 -3.66
C VAL A 78 -5.42 11.26 -4.51
N VAL A 79 -4.35 10.71 -3.93
CA VAL A 79 -3.07 10.46 -4.62
C VAL A 79 -2.95 8.98 -4.98
N GLN A 80 -2.59 8.68 -6.22
CA GLN A 80 -2.24 7.33 -6.68
C GLN A 80 -0.72 7.17 -6.65
N GLU A 81 -0.23 6.06 -6.08
CA GLU A 81 1.19 5.88 -5.74
C GLU A 81 1.96 4.98 -6.73
N GLY A 82 1.30 4.34 -7.68
CA GLY A 82 1.96 3.48 -8.67
C GLY A 82 1.00 3.12 -9.77
#